data_AF-A0A969JS34-F1
#
_entry.id   AF-A0A969JS34-F1
#
_cell.length_a   1.000
_cell.length_b   1.000
_cell.length_c   1.000
_cell.angle_alpha   90.00
_cell.angle_beta   90.00
_cell.angle_gamma   90.00
#
_symmetry.space_group_name_H-M   'P 1'
#
loop_
_entity.id
_entity.type
_entity.pdbx_description
1 polymer ?
#
loop_
_entity_poly.entity_id
_entity_poly.type
_entity_poly.pdbx_seq_one_letter_code
_entity_poly.pdbx_strand_id
1 'polypeptide(L)'
;MHGGFHVSGIVAMFRHATPELQQALAMGVSLFIGEAEGGRLEEVLRDAQAGTMRPIYDHLMQPPDLEDEPGPTLPIELLRQTRGVAPLDAGRGCPFICSFCTIINVHGRGGRQRRVEDVLATLRAYLDQGVRFFQITDDNFARLANWREMLIAIG
;
A
#
# COMPACT_ATOMS: atom_id res chain seq x y z
N MET A 1 6.01 5.13 -15.29
CA MET A 1 6.34 5.19 -13.85
C MET A 1 6.46 3.77 -13.33
N HIS A 2 7.52 3.46 -12.58
CA HIS A 2 7.67 2.21 -11.84
C HIS A 2 7.78 2.54 -10.35
N GLY A 3 7.07 1.80 -9.49
CA GLY A 3 7.02 2.08 -8.06
C GLY A 3 6.56 0.86 -7.25
N GLY A 4 6.10 1.13 -6.04
CA GLY A 4 5.59 0.12 -5.13
C GLY A 4 6.68 -0.50 -4.24
N PHE A 5 6.30 -1.56 -3.53
CA PHE A 5 7.09 -2.11 -2.42
C PHE A 5 8.55 -2.42 -2.77
N HIS A 6 8.82 -2.91 -3.99
CA HIS A 6 10.17 -3.27 -4.42
C HIS A 6 11.08 -2.05 -4.61
N VAL A 7 10.61 -0.99 -5.28
CA VAL A 7 11.40 0.24 -5.49
C VAL A 7 11.63 0.93 -4.14
N SER A 8 10.56 1.07 -3.35
CA SER A 8 10.63 1.64 -2.01
C SER A 8 11.59 0.88 -1.10
N GLY A 9 11.50 -0.45 -1.08
CA GLY A 9 12.36 -1.31 -0.27
C GLY A 9 13.84 -1.25 -0.69
N ILE A 10 14.13 -1.23 -1.99
CA ILE A 10 15.50 -1.06 -2.50
C ILE A 10 16.08 0.27 -2.04
N VAL A 11 15.36 1.38 -2.26
CA VAL A 11 15.83 2.71 -1.89
C VAL A 11 16.02 2.81 -0.37
N ALA A 12 15.07 2.28 0.40
CA ALA A 12 15.14 2.30 1.86
C ALA A 12 16.34 1.52 2.41
N MET A 13 16.73 0.42 1.74
CA MET A 13 17.77 -0.49 2.25
C MET A 13 19.18 -0.13 1.77
N PHE A 14 19.32 0.24 0.49
CA PHE A 14 20.64 0.52 -0.09
C PHE A 14 21.04 1.99 0.00
N ARG A 15 20.12 2.90 0.41
CA ARG A 15 20.33 4.36 0.51
C ARG A 15 20.79 5.05 -0.79
N HIS A 16 20.88 4.32 -1.89
CA HIS A 16 21.15 4.79 -3.24
C HIS A 16 20.37 3.94 -4.25
N ALA A 17 20.07 4.52 -5.42
CA ALA A 17 19.48 3.78 -6.52
C ALA A 17 20.44 2.68 -6.98
N THR A 18 19.96 1.45 -7.14
CA THR A 18 20.75 0.36 -7.72
C THR A 18 21.00 0.61 -9.21
N PRO A 19 21.97 -0.07 -9.86
CA PRO A 19 22.23 0.10 -11.29
C PRO A 19 20.98 -0.07 -12.16
N GLU A 20 20.07 -0.96 -11.79
CA GLU A 20 18.81 -1.20 -12.51
C GLU A 20 17.86 -0.01 -12.41
N LEU A 21 17.75 0.60 -11.22
CA LEU A 21 16.94 1.81 -11.02
C LEU A 21 17.56 3.01 -11.74
N GLN A 22 18.89 3.12 -11.76
CA GLN A 22 19.61 4.14 -12.52
C GLN A 22 19.38 3.97 -14.03
N GLN A 23 19.42 2.73 -14.53
CA GLN A 23 19.13 2.42 -15.92
C GLN A 23 17.69 2.78 -16.29
N ALA A 24 16.72 2.47 -15.43
CA ALA A 24 15.33 2.85 -15.64
C ALA A 24 15.16 4.38 -15.76
N LEU A 25 15.78 5.13 -14.84
CA LEU A 25 15.81 6.60 -14.89
C LEU A 25 16.44 7.12 -16.19
N ALA A 26 17.56 6.51 -16.63
CA ALA A 26 18.22 6.87 -17.90
C ALA A 26 17.35 6.59 -19.13
N MET A 27 16.45 5.61 -19.06
CA MET A 27 15.43 5.33 -20.08
C MET A 27 14.22 6.28 -20.03
N GLY A 28 14.22 7.25 -19.11
CA GLY A 28 13.11 8.19 -18.91
C GLY A 28 11.97 7.65 -18.05
N VAL A 29 12.17 6.53 -17.34
CA VAL A 29 11.17 6.01 -16.40
C VAL A 29 11.23 6.79 -15.10
N SER A 30 10.11 7.40 -14.70
CA SER A 30 9.96 7.96 -13.35
C SER A 30 9.82 6.88 -12.27
N LEU A 31 10.47 7.08 -11.14
CA LEU A 31 10.36 6.22 -9.95
C LEU A 31 9.41 6.82 -8.92
N PHE A 32 8.53 6.00 -8.36
CA PHE A 32 7.66 6.37 -7.23
C PHE A 32 8.05 5.57 -5.99
N ILE A 33 8.41 6.28 -4.92
CA ILE A 33 8.99 5.73 -3.70
C ILE A 33 8.09 6.13 -2.52
N GLY A 34 7.68 5.15 -1.74
CA GLY A 34 6.69 5.28 -0.68
C GLY A 34 5.29 4.87 -1.13
N GLU A 35 4.30 5.35 -0.39
CA GLU A 35 2.87 5.04 -0.56
C GLU A 35 2.17 6.11 -1.42
N ALA A 36 1.17 5.68 -2.19
CA ALA A 36 0.54 6.44 -3.27
C ALA A 36 -0.67 7.27 -2.82
N GLU A 37 -1.21 6.93 -1.66
CA GLU A 37 -2.32 7.60 -0.97
C GLU A 37 -2.00 9.05 -0.59
N GLY A 38 -3.02 9.83 -0.23
CA GLY A 38 -2.88 11.23 0.18
C GLY A 38 -2.69 12.19 -1.00
N GLY A 39 -3.31 11.91 -2.15
CA GLY A 39 -3.25 12.78 -3.32
C GLY A 39 -1.98 12.65 -4.17
N ARG A 40 -1.09 11.71 -3.85
CA ARG A 40 0.25 11.61 -4.45
C ARG A 40 0.22 10.95 -5.81
N LEU A 41 -0.65 9.96 -6.00
CA LEU A 41 -0.87 9.38 -7.32
C LEU A 41 -1.45 10.44 -8.27
N GLU A 42 -2.36 11.28 -7.79
CA GLU A 42 -2.96 12.38 -8.54
C GLU A 42 -1.91 13.42 -8.96
N GLU A 43 -0.93 13.73 -8.12
CA GLU A 43 0.22 14.57 -8.50
C GLU A 43 0.95 13.96 -9.70
N VAL A 44 1.27 12.65 -9.65
CA VAL A 44 1.96 11.98 -10.75
C VAL A 44 1.11 11.98 -12.03
N LEU A 45 -0.19 11.72 -11.91
CA LEU A 45 -1.10 11.71 -13.06
C LEU A 45 -1.20 13.10 -13.71
N ARG A 46 -1.24 14.17 -12.92
CA ARG A 46 -1.24 15.55 -13.43
C ARG A 46 0.06 15.89 -14.15
N ASP A 47 1.20 15.55 -13.56
CA ASP A 47 2.50 15.77 -14.20
C ASP A 47 2.64 14.95 -15.49
N ALA A 48 2.12 13.72 -15.51
CA ALA A 48 2.07 12.89 -16.71
C ALA A 48 1.23 13.53 -17.81
N GLN A 49 0.05 14.05 -17.45
CA GLN A 49 -0.83 14.74 -18.38
C GLN A 49 -0.20 16.03 -18.94
N ALA A 50 0.53 16.76 -18.11
CA ALA A 50 1.23 18.00 -18.50
C ALA A 50 2.55 17.74 -19.26
N GLY A 51 3.03 16.49 -19.32
CA GLY A 51 4.33 16.15 -19.90
C GLY A 51 5.52 16.61 -19.03
N THR A 52 5.29 16.84 -17.73
CA THR A 52 6.26 17.39 -16.77
C THR A 52 6.63 16.40 -15.67
N MET A 53 6.52 15.09 -15.92
CA MET A 53 6.86 14.08 -14.93
C MET A 53 8.27 14.27 -14.36
N ARG A 54 8.36 14.24 -13.03
CA ARG A 54 9.64 14.22 -12.33
C ARG A 54 10.31 12.86 -12.50
N PRO A 55 11.65 12.78 -12.50
CA PRO A 55 12.34 11.50 -12.51
C PRO A 55 12.08 10.68 -11.23
N ILE A 56 11.89 11.33 -10.09
CA ILE A 56 11.67 10.68 -8.79
C ILE A 56 10.55 11.41 -8.04
N TYR A 57 9.62 10.63 -7.50
CA TYR A 57 8.59 11.02 -6.53
C TYR A 57 8.91 10.29 -5.22
N ASP A 58 9.51 10.97 -4.25
CA ASP A 58 9.96 10.36 -2.99
C ASP A 58 9.10 10.81 -1.80
N HIS A 59 8.31 9.89 -1.29
CA HIS A 59 7.46 10.06 -0.11
C HIS A 59 7.75 9.02 0.98
N LEU A 60 8.88 8.31 0.89
CA LEU A 60 9.20 7.18 1.78
C LEU A 60 9.19 7.55 3.26
N MET A 61 9.75 8.71 3.58
CA MET A 61 9.89 9.19 4.97
C MET A 61 8.63 9.90 5.50
N GLN A 62 7.59 10.00 4.67
CA GLN A 62 6.34 10.69 5.00
C GLN A 62 5.18 9.74 4.64
N PRO A 63 4.99 8.63 5.37
CA PRO A 63 3.86 7.76 5.13
C PRO A 63 2.55 8.55 5.31
N PRO A 64 1.55 8.38 4.42
CA PRO A 64 0.29 9.08 4.52
C PRO A 64 -0.56 8.51 5.67
N ASP A 65 -1.59 9.23 6.07
CA ASP A 65 -2.67 8.61 6.84
C ASP A 65 -3.40 7.58 5.95
N LEU A 66 -4.04 6.60 6.56
CA LEU A 66 -4.87 5.61 5.88
C LEU A 66 -6.36 5.81 6.15
N GLU A 67 -6.72 6.66 7.12
CA GLU A 67 -8.11 7.06 7.33
C GLU A 67 -8.67 7.72 6.07
N ASP A 68 -9.91 7.38 5.69
CA ASP A 68 -10.63 7.90 4.51
C ASP A 68 -9.98 7.60 3.14
N GLU A 69 -8.78 7.03 3.08
CA GLU A 69 -8.18 6.56 1.84
C GLU A 69 -8.91 5.31 1.32
N PRO A 70 -9.10 5.15 0.00
CA PRO A 70 -9.73 3.96 -0.54
C PRO A 70 -8.90 2.70 -0.23
N GLY A 71 -9.58 1.64 0.18
CA GLY A 71 -8.98 0.31 0.26
C GLY A 71 -8.73 -0.29 -1.13
N PRO A 72 -7.85 -1.30 -1.23
CA PRO A 72 -7.60 -1.97 -2.51
C PRO A 72 -8.85 -2.73 -2.98
N THR A 73 -9.38 -2.33 -4.14
CA THR A 73 -10.50 -3.02 -4.79
C THR A 73 -10.05 -3.72 -6.06
N LEU A 74 -10.36 -5.01 -6.19
CA LEU A 74 -10.13 -5.82 -7.38
C LEU A 74 -11.49 -6.14 -8.03
N PRO A 75 -11.64 -5.95 -9.34
CA PRO A 75 -12.80 -6.45 -10.08
C PRO A 75 -13.04 -7.94 -9.83
N ILE A 76 -14.30 -8.34 -9.68
CA ILE A 76 -14.66 -9.72 -9.32
C ILE A 76 -14.19 -10.75 -10.35
N GLU A 77 -14.11 -10.36 -11.62
CA GLU A 77 -13.61 -11.18 -12.71
C GLU A 77 -12.13 -11.55 -12.50
N LEU A 78 -11.33 -10.59 -12.02
CA LEU A 78 -9.92 -10.82 -11.69
C LEU A 78 -9.79 -11.62 -10.39
N LEU A 79 -10.64 -11.34 -9.40
CA LEU A 79 -10.62 -12.05 -8.13
C LEU A 79 -10.88 -13.56 -8.29
N ARG A 80 -11.77 -13.93 -9.22
CA ARG A 80 -12.06 -15.33 -9.57
C ARG A 80 -10.84 -16.06 -10.15
N GLN A 81 -9.90 -15.32 -10.76
CA GLN A 81 -8.64 -15.88 -11.24
C GLN A 81 -7.64 -16.10 -10.09
N THR A 82 -7.81 -15.40 -8.96
CA THR A 82 -6.96 -15.48 -7.77
C THR A 82 -7.63 -16.25 -6.62
N ARG A 83 -8.13 -17.45 -6.92
CA ARG A 83 -8.79 -18.36 -5.95
C ARG A 83 -10.05 -17.80 -5.25
N GLY A 84 -10.54 -16.62 -5.64
CA GLY A 84 -11.73 -16.02 -5.04
C GLY A 84 -11.54 -15.47 -3.63
N VAL A 85 -10.29 -15.16 -3.22
CA VAL A 85 -9.98 -14.60 -1.88
C VAL A 85 -9.69 -13.11 -2.00
N ALA A 86 -10.56 -12.26 -1.45
CA ALA A 86 -10.40 -10.81 -1.48
C ALA A 86 -9.40 -10.30 -0.44
N PRO A 87 -8.53 -9.34 -0.79
CA PRO A 87 -7.68 -8.69 0.19
C PRO A 87 -8.50 -7.74 1.07
N LEU A 88 -8.15 -7.69 2.35
CA LEU A 88 -8.56 -6.65 3.29
C LEU A 88 -7.29 -6.00 3.84
N ASP A 89 -7.08 -4.74 3.49
CA ASP A 89 -6.02 -3.88 4.03
C ASP A 89 -6.63 -3.11 5.20
N ALA A 90 -6.32 -3.50 6.44
CA ALA A 90 -6.83 -2.84 7.64
C ALA A 90 -5.82 -1.85 8.24
N GLY A 91 -4.53 -2.00 7.91
CA GLY A 91 -3.49 -1.09 8.33
C GLY A 91 -2.10 -1.51 7.86
N ARG A 92 -1.12 -0.63 8.08
CA ARG A 92 0.25 -0.78 7.59
C ARG A 92 1.27 -0.40 8.66
N GLY A 93 2.42 -1.05 8.57
CA GLY A 93 3.55 -0.84 9.48
C GLY A 93 3.56 -1.82 10.65
N CYS A 94 4.69 -1.88 11.35
CA CYS A 94 4.90 -2.85 12.42
C CYS A 94 5.85 -2.28 13.49
N PRO A 95 5.51 -2.39 14.80
CA PRO A 95 6.37 -1.88 15.86
C PRO A 95 7.60 -2.74 16.15
N PHE A 96 7.69 -3.93 15.57
CA PHE A 96 8.81 -4.84 15.81
C PHE A 96 10.03 -4.50 14.94
N ILE A 97 11.22 -4.67 15.51
CA ILE A 97 12.50 -4.43 14.85
C ILE A 97 13.17 -5.77 14.55
N CYS A 98 12.51 -6.58 13.71
CA CYS A 98 13.04 -7.86 13.28
C CYS A 98 14.21 -7.64 12.32
N SER A 99 15.34 -8.32 12.54
CA SER A 99 16.57 -8.15 11.73
C SER A 99 16.41 -8.53 10.26
N PHE A 100 15.41 -9.33 9.94
CA PHE A 100 15.13 -9.84 8.59
C PHE A 100 14.02 -9.07 7.87
N CYS A 101 13.28 -8.19 8.58
CA CYS A 101 12.05 -7.62 8.06
C CYS A 101 12.30 -6.26 7.40
N THR A 102 11.93 -6.13 6.13
CA THR A 102 12.08 -4.89 5.36
C THR A 102 10.92 -3.92 5.56
N ILE A 103 9.79 -4.38 6.12
CA ILE A 103 8.54 -3.63 6.15
C ILE A 103 8.64 -2.30 6.86
N ILE A 104 9.38 -2.26 7.97
CA ILE A 104 9.53 -1.05 8.79
C ILE A 104 10.28 0.05 8.06
N ASN A 105 11.02 -0.29 7.01
CA ASN A 105 11.73 0.66 6.17
C ASN A 105 10.83 1.24 5.06
N VAL A 106 9.67 0.61 4.78
CA VAL A 106 8.73 1.02 3.74
C VAL A 106 7.44 1.58 4.33
N HIS A 107 6.74 0.82 5.18
CA HIS A 107 5.48 1.23 5.81
C HIS A 107 5.66 1.95 7.15
N GLY A 108 6.89 2.02 7.65
CA GLY A 108 7.23 2.64 8.93
C GLY A 108 7.04 1.72 10.15
N ARG A 109 7.42 2.25 11.30
CA ARG A 109 7.41 1.54 12.60
C ARG A 109 6.10 1.69 13.38
N GLY A 110 5.27 2.66 13.03
CA GLY A 110 3.94 2.83 13.62
C GLY A 110 2.92 1.93 12.93
N GLY A 111 1.99 1.36 13.69
CA GLY A 111 0.80 0.74 13.11
C GLY A 111 -0.20 1.82 12.74
N ARG A 112 -0.19 2.26 11.48
CA ARG A 112 -1.24 3.12 10.93
C ARG A 112 -2.42 2.23 10.58
N GLN A 113 -3.61 2.60 11.02
CA GLN A 113 -4.81 1.80 10.86
C GLN A 113 -5.84 2.60 10.06
N ARG A 114 -6.63 1.89 9.27
CA ARG A 114 -7.85 2.44 8.70
C ARG A 114 -8.94 2.46 9.76
N ARG A 115 -9.96 3.28 9.54
CA ARG A 115 -11.17 3.22 10.35
C ARG A 115 -11.88 1.89 10.11
N VAL A 116 -12.57 1.40 11.12
CA VAL A 116 -13.32 0.14 11.03
C VAL A 116 -14.36 0.22 9.91
N GLU A 117 -15.01 1.37 9.77
CA GLU A 117 -16.03 1.65 8.77
C GLU A 117 -15.51 1.52 7.34
N ASP A 118 -14.27 1.96 7.08
CA ASP A 118 -13.66 1.91 5.74
C ASP A 118 -13.35 0.47 5.32
N VAL A 119 -12.85 -0.33 6.27
CA VAL A 119 -12.61 -1.76 6.07
C VAL A 119 -13.93 -2.51 5.87
N LEU A 120 -14.96 -2.20 6.69
CA LEU A 120 -16.29 -2.79 6.55
C LEU A 120 -16.98 -2.41 5.24
N ALA A 121 -16.80 -1.19 4.75
CA ALA A 121 -17.33 -0.78 3.46
C ALA A 121 -16.74 -1.64 2.33
N THR A 122 -15.42 -1.87 2.36
CA THR A 122 -14.73 -2.76 1.41
C THR A 122 -15.21 -4.21 1.54
N LEU A 123 -15.32 -4.72 2.77
CA LEU A 123 -15.85 -6.06 3.05
C LEU A 123 -17.25 -6.23 2.46
N ARG A 124 -18.18 -5.31 2.76
CA ARG A 124 -19.57 -5.35 2.29
C ARG A 124 -19.66 -5.30 0.77
N ALA A 125 -18.88 -4.44 0.12
CA ALA A 125 -18.83 -4.36 -1.34
C ALA A 125 -18.46 -5.69 -2.01
N TYR A 126 -17.55 -6.46 -1.40
CA TYR A 126 -17.21 -7.82 -1.87
C TYR A 126 -18.27 -8.86 -1.49
N LEU A 127 -18.86 -8.77 -0.30
CA LEU A 127 -19.94 -9.67 0.13
C LEU A 127 -21.15 -9.58 -0.81
N ASP A 128 -21.52 -8.36 -1.23
CA ASP A 128 -22.60 -8.07 -2.18
C ASP A 128 -22.34 -8.70 -3.56
N GLN A 129 -21.07 -8.87 -3.92
CA GLN A 129 -20.63 -9.55 -5.15
C GLN A 129 -20.45 -11.06 -4.98
N GLY A 130 -20.82 -11.62 -3.82
CA GLY A 130 -20.78 -13.06 -3.54
C GLY A 130 -19.43 -13.59 -3.06
N VAL A 131 -18.45 -12.72 -2.76
CA VAL A 131 -17.18 -13.14 -2.16
C VAL A 131 -17.41 -13.59 -0.73
N ARG A 132 -16.75 -14.67 -0.30
CA ARG A 132 -16.89 -15.23 1.06
C ARG A 132 -15.56 -15.50 1.76
N PHE A 133 -14.44 -15.38 1.04
CA PHE A 133 -13.12 -15.61 1.59
C PHE A 133 -12.32 -14.33 1.51
N PHE A 134 -11.70 -13.98 2.63
CA PHE A 134 -10.95 -12.73 2.79
C PHE A 134 -9.57 -13.03 3.38
N GLN A 135 -8.58 -12.28 2.95
CA GLN A 135 -7.23 -12.31 3.49
C GLN A 135 -6.89 -10.93 4.04
N ILE A 136 -6.63 -10.84 5.34
CA ILE A 136 -6.05 -9.65 5.93
C ILE A 136 -4.60 -9.54 5.44
N THR A 137 -4.28 -8.46 4.73
CA THR A 137 -2.97 -8.27 4.08
C THR A 137 -1.95 -7.55 4.95
N ASP A 138 -2.37 -7.08 6.12
CA ASP A 138 -1.54 -6.36 7.07
C ASP A 138 -0.30 -7.15 7.47
N ASP A 139 0.81 -6.44 7.62
CA ASP A 139 2.07 -7.01 8.09
C ASP A 139 1.96 -7.53 9.53
N ASN A 140 1.12 -6.88 10.33
CA ASN A 140 0.83 -7.27 11.70
C ASN A 140 -0.52 -6.75 12.21
N PHE A 141 -1.60 -7.34 11.72
CA PHE A 141 -2.97 -7.00 12.10
C PHE A 141 -3.18 -6.90 13.62
N ALA A 142 -2.67 -7.86 14.38
CA ALA A 142 -2.82 -7.92 15.85
C ALA A 142 -2.04 -6.83 16.61
N ARG A 143 -1.41 -5.89 15.91
CA ARG A 143 -0.70 -4.72 16.47
C ARG A 143 -1.27 -3.39 16.03
N LEU A 144 -2.32 -3.37 15.21
CA LEU A 144 -3.14 -2.16 15.04
C LEU A 144 -3.82 -1.83 16.36
N ALA A 145 -4.02 -0.56 16.70
CA ALA A 145 -4.64 -0.20 17.97
C ALA A 145 -6.12 -0.66 18.04
N ASN A 146 -6.81 -0.68 16.90
CA ASN A 146 -8.22 -1.07 16.76
C ASN A 146 -8.43 -2.54 16.35
N TRP A 147 -7.40 -3.40 16.37
CA TRP A 147 -7.51 -4.79 15.85
C TRP A 147 -8.67 -5.61 16.43
N ARG A 148 -8.98 -5.42 17.73
CA ARG A 148 -10.08 -6.13 18.41
C ARG A 148 -11.43 -5.65 17.92
N GLU A 149 -11.58 -4.34 17.83
CA GLU A 149 -12.79 -3.69 17.33
C GLU A 149 -13.05 -4.14 15.89
N MET A 150 -12.01 -4.15 15.07
CA MET A 150 -12.05 -4.63 13.69
C MET A 150 -12.54 -6.09 13.59
N LEU A 151 -11.99 -7.01 14.39
CA LEU A 151 -12.45 -8.42 14.39
C LEU A 151 -13.91 -8.55 14.81
N ILE A 152 -14.30 -7.87 15.89
CA ILE A 152 -15.69 -7.91 16.37
C ILE A 152 -16.65 -7.41 15.29
N ALA A 153 -16.25 -6.37 14.55
CA ALA A 153 -17.08 -5.76 13.54
C ALA A 153 -17.19 -6.59 12.25
N ILE A 154 -16.14 -7.35 11.89
CA ILE A 154 -16.14 -8.27 10.74
C ILE A 154 -17.05 -9.49 10.99
N GLY A 155 -17.16 -9.94 12.25
CA GLY A 155 -17.95 -11.10 12.68
C GLY A 155 -17.17 -12.41 12.65
#